data_AF-A0A843EWW8-F1
#
_entry.id   AF-A0A843EWW8-F1
#
_cell.length_a   1.000
_cell.length_b   1.000
_cell.length_c   1.000
_cell.angle_alpha   90.00
_cell.angle_beta   90.00
_cell.angle_gamma   90.00
#
_symmetry.space_group_name_H-M   'P 1'
#
loop_
_entity.id
_entity.type
_entity.pdbx_description
1 polymer ?
#
loop_
_entity_poly.entity_id
_entity_poly.type
_entity_poly.pdbx_seq_one_letter_code
_entity_poly.pdbx_strand_id
1 'polypeptide(L)'
;MELSKIISSSLKYPFRNIAKLPIIFILFLLIAVIPIGRLLDNNYIVLVGVIAFFIFLLIVPGYFLGVVRKGSIESSLFPSLSLVDSIYDSIRVLVLRMVYMIVPTIVFFIAFSTLGASAADMLYGWQISNFLATLGAMLLLILIVYLIFEFLLLFAKARLAYLNSLKEALKINKVMGDIKKIGIVNIIKWIILMIILLVAVSLISSLVMAIPYVGFLIYVAVVIPIAESIGNYSLGLLYSNIIDNDNDLDKLEQEIKQFKYHN
;
A
#
# COMPACT_ATOMS: atom_id res chain seq x y z
N MET A 1 6.67 7.80 -18.80
CA MET A 1 5.33 8.43 -18.96
C MET A 1 5.26 9.77 -18.24
N GLU A 2 4.53 10.76 -18.78
CA GLU A 2 4.31 12.03 -18.06
C GLU A 2 3.50 11.81 -16.78
N LEU A 3 3.95 12.47 -15.71
CA LEU A 3 3.34 12.39 -14.38
C LEU A 3 1.84 12.76 -14.40
N SER A 4 1.47 13.75 -15.23
CA SER A 4 0.07 14.15 -15.46
C SER A 4 -0.81 13.01 -15.98
N LYS A 5 -0.27 12.19 -16.90
CA LYS A 5 -0.98 11.02 -17.46
C LYS A 5 -1.16 9.94 -16.39
N ILE A 6 -0.18 9.73 -15.49
CA ILE A 6 -0.31 8.80 -14.36
C ILE A 6 -1.49 9.21 -13.48
N ILE A 7 -1.55 10.49 -13.10
CA ILE A 7 -2.62 11.01 -12.22
C ILE A 7 -3.98 10.91 -12.89
N SER A 8 -4.11 11.47 -14.10
CA SER A 8 -5.40 11.54 -14.80
C SER A 8 -5.96 10.15 -15.03
N SER A 9 -5.09 9.19 -15.37
CA SER A 9 -5.49 7.79 -15.56
C SER A 9 -5.90 7.13 -14.25
N SER A 10 -5.15 7.37 -13.17
CA SER A 10 -5.44 6.79 -11.85
C SER A 10 -6.70 7.36 -11.21
N LEU A 11 -6.93 8.67 -11.32
CA LEU A 11 -8.15 9.34 -10.84
C LEU A 11 -9.39 8.87 -11.57
N LYS A 12 -9.29 8.65 -12.89
CA LYS A 12 -10.40 8.14 -13.69
C LYS A 12 -10.65 6.65 -13.48
N TYR A 13 -9.65 5.92 -12.98
CA TYR A 13 -9.70 4.46 -12.89
C TYR A 13 -10.91 3.95 -12.06
N PRO A 14 -11.17 4.43 -10.83
CA PRO A 14 -12.33 3.99 -10.05
C PRO A 14 -13.67 4.21 -10.77
N PHE A 15 -13.78 5.27 -11.56
CA PHE A 15 -15.04 5.70 -12.17
C PHE A 15 -15.28 5.16 -13.58
N ARG A 16 -14.29 4.46 -14.17
CA ARG A 16 -14.41 3.92 -15.54
C ARG A 16 -15.35 2.73 -15.66
N ASN A 17 -15.58 1.97 -14.57
CA ASN A 17 -16.50 0.84 -14.57
C ASN A 17 -17.30 0.80 -13.26
N ILE A 18 -18.20 1.77 -13.11
CA ILE A 18 -19.04 1.95 -11.92
C ILE A 18 -19.84 0.68 -11.60
N ALA A 19 -20.17 -0.14 -12.60
CA ALA A 19 -20.90 -1.39 -12.39
C ALA A 19 -20.15 -2.42 -11.52
N LYS A 20 -18.82 -2.34 -11.41
CA LYS A 20 -18.01 -3.24 -10.58
C LYS A 20 -17.59 -2.65 -9.23
N LEU A 21 -17.78 -1.34 -9.01
CA LEU A 21 -17.52 -0.67 -7.74
C LEU A 21 -18.32 -1.24 -6.54
N PRO A 22 -19.62 -1.60 -6.67
CA PRO A 22 -20.41 -2.10 -5.55
C PRO A 22 -19.82 -3.32 -4.87
N ILE A 23 -19.10 -4.16 -5.62
CA ILE A 23 -18.45 -5.36 -5.08
C ILE A 23 -17.38 -4.98 -4.05
N ILE A 24 -16.59 -3.94 -4.32
CA ILE A 24 -15.57 -3.45 -3.39
C ILE A 24 -16.24 -2.78 -2.19
N PHE A 25 -17.35 -2.08 -2.40
CA PHE A 25 -18.09 -1.42 -1.33
C PHE A 25 -18.64 -2.44 -0.32
N ILE A 26 -19.20 -3.54 -0.81
CA ILE A 26 -19.70 -4.64 0.03
C ILE A 26 -18.56 -5.27 0.84
N LEU A 27 -17.38 -5.48 0.24
CA LEU A 27 -16.23 -6.00 0.97
C LEU A 27 -15.81 -5.08 2.11
N PHE A 28 -15.77 -3.76 1.87
CA PHE A 28 -15.41 -2.80 2.90
C PHE A 28 -16.50 -2.58 3.96
N LEU A 29 -17.77 -2.89 3.69
CA LEU A 29 -18.80 -2.90 4.73
C LEU A 29 -18.51 -3.94 5.83
N LEU A 30 -17.77 -5.01 5.54
CA LEU A 30 -17.39 -6.02 6.52
C LEU A 30 -16.60 -5.43 7.70
N ILE A 31 -15.76 -4.42 7.46
CA ILE A 31 -14.97 -3.80 8.52
C ILE A 31 -15.79 -2.83 9.39
N ALA A 32 -16.96 -2.38 8.92
CA ALA A 32 -17.84 -1.49 9.67
C ALA A 32 -18.63 -2.21 10.78
N VAL A 33 -18.71 -3.55 10.75
CA VAL A 33 -19.52 -4.33 11.70
C VAL A 33 -18.97 -4.26 13.13
N ILE A 34 -17.65 -4.26 13.31
CA ILE A 34 -17.00 -4.17 14.63
C ILE A 34 -17.38 -2.89 15.39
N PRO A 35 -17.16 -1.68 14.83
CA PRO A 35 -17.51 -0.45 15.53
C PRO A 35 -19.01 -0.35 15.79
N ILE A 36 -19.88 -0.84 14.90
CA ILE A 36 -21.33 -0.90 15.15
C ILE A 36 -21.64 -1.80 16.35
N GLY A 37 -21.03 -2.98 16.44
CA GLY A 37 -21.20 -3.87 17.60
C GLY A 37 -20.75 -3.25 18.91
N ARG A 38 -19.64 -2.47 18.88
CA ARG A 38 -19.15 -1.73 20.05
C ARG A 38 -20.10 -0.59 20.46
N LEU A 39 -20.65 0.13 19.49
CA LEU A 39 -21.62 1.20 19.75
C LEU A 39 -22.91 0.67 20.38
N LEU A 40 -23.33 -0.53 20.00
CA LEU A 40 -24.52 -1.19 20.53
C LEU A 40 -24.25 -2.01 21.80
N ASP A 41 -23.02 -1.97 22.33
CA ASP A 41 -22.54 -2.81 23.44
C ASP A 41 -22.90 -4.30 23.30
N ASN A 42 -22.78 -4.81 22.06
CA ASN A 42 -23.21 -6.16 21.69
C ASN A 42 -22.02 -7.02 21.26
N ASN A 43 -21.56 -7.87 22.17
CA ASN A 43 -20.43 -8.76 21.94
C ASN A 43 -20.65 -9.78 20.81
N TYR A 44 -21.89 -10.18 20.52
CA TYR A 44 -22.18 -11.09 19.40
C TYR A 44 -21.97 -10.40 18.06
N ILE A 45 -22.40 -9.14 17.92
CA ILE A 45 -22.14 -8.34 16.71
C ILE A 45 -20.64 -8.08 16.55
N VAL A 46 -19.93 -7.79 17.65
CA VAL A 46 -18.46 -7.66 17.62
C VAL A 46 -17.81 -8.95 17.14
N LEU A 47 -18.24 -10.12 17.64
CA LEU A 47 -17.72 -11.42 17.21
C LEU A 47 -17.95 -11.67 15.71
N VAL A 48 -19.16 -11.39 15.19
CA VAL A 48 -19.44 -11.46 13.75
C VAL A 48 -18.54 -10.51 12.97
N GLY A 49 -18.32 -9.30 13.47
CA GLY A 49 -17.41 -8.33 12.87
C GLY A 49 -15.96 -8.81 12.83
N VAL A 50 -15.48 -9.52 13.86
CA VAL A 50 -14.14 -10.11 13.87
C VAL A 50 -14.00 -11.17 12.78
N ILE A 51 -15.00 -12.05 12.62
CA ILE A 51 -15.01 -13.06 11.54
C ILE A 51 -15.01 -12.37 10.16
N ALA A 52 -15.86 -11.35 9.99
CA ALA A 52 -15.93 -10.56 8.78
C ALA A 52 -14.60 -9.85 8.45
N PHE A 53 -13.87 -9.37 9.47
CA PHE A 53 -12.55 -8.77 9.32
C PHE A 53 -11.51 -9.78 8.82
N PHE A 54 -11.52 -11.03 9.30
CA PHE A 54 -10.61 -12.05 8.77
C PHE A 54 -10.91 -12.38 7.30
N ILE A 55 -12.19 -12.44 6.92
CA ILE A 55 -12.59 -12.63 5.51
C ILE A 55 -12.11 -11.44 4.66
N PHE A 56 -12.28 -10.21 5.15
CA PHE A 56 -11.77 -9.01 4.50
C PHE A 56 -10.26 -9.08 4.28
N LEU A 57 -9.50 -9.45 5.32
CA LEU A 57 -8.04 -9.57 5.26
C LEU A 57 -7.57 -10.62 4.26
N LEU A 58 -8.36 -11.69 4.04
CA LEU A 58 -8.06 -12.73 3.07
C LEU A 58 -8.49 -12.40 1.63
N ILE A 59 -9.33 -11.39 1.39
CA ILE A 59 -9.82 -11.09 0.03
C ILE A 59 -9.24 -9.78 -0.51
N VAL A 60 -9.28 -8.73 0.30
CA VAL A 60 -9.07 -7.35 -0.14
C VAL A 60 -7.63 -7.06 -0.58
N PRO A 61 -6.57 -7.52 0.13
CA PRO A 61 -5.20 -7.31 -0.32
C PRO A 61 -4.92 -7.87 -1.72
N GLY A 62 -5.44 -9.06 -2.03
CA GLY A 62 -5.29 -9.72 -3.32
C GLY A 62 -6.09 -9.04 -4.43
N TYR A 63 -7.28 -8.54 -4.11
CA TYR A 63 -8.03 -7.69 -5.04
C TYR A 63 -7.22 -6.45 -5.44
N PHE A 64 -6.62 -5.74 -4.48
CA PHE A 64 -5.80 -4.58 -4.76
C PHE A 64 -4.47 -4.92 -5.44
N LEU A 65 -3.91 -6.11 -5.23
CA LEU A 65 -2.80 -6.61 -6.06
C LEU A 65 -3.23 -6.71 -7.54
N GLY A 66 -4.46 -7.16 -7.80
CA GLY A 66 -5.08 -7.14 -9.12
C GLY A 66 -5.17 -5.73 -9.71
N VAL A 67 -5.50 -4.72 -8.90
CA VAL A 67 -5.52 -3.31 -9.33
C VAL A 67 -4.13 -2.81 -9.71
N VAL A 68 -3.10 -3.13 -8.91
CA VAL A 68 -1.70 -2.82 -9.26
C VAL A 68 -1.33 -3.48 -10.58
N ARG A 69 -1.69 -4.76 -10.77
CA ARG A 69 -1.43 -5.50 -12.01
C ARG A 69 -2.06 -4.82 -13.22
N LYS A 70 -3.31 -4.33 -13.10
CA LYS A 70 -3.99 -3.57 -14.17
C LYS A 70 -3.28 -2.26 -14.49
N GLY A 71 -2.79 -1.55 -13.47
CA GLY A 71 -1.96 -0.37 -13.65
C GLY A 71 -0.67 -0.69 -14.42
N SER A 72 0.03 -1.78 -14.06
CA SER A 72 1.30 -2.15 -14.69
C SER A 72 1.20 -2.56 -16.16
N ILE A 73 0.00 -2.93 -16.64
CA ILE A 73 -0.27 -3.21 -18.06
C ILE A 73 -1.09 -2.11 -18.74
N GLU A 74 -1.20 -0.93 -18.11
CA GLU A 74 -2.01 0.22 -18.53
C GLU A 74 -3.48 -0.11 -18.89
N SER A 75 -4.04 -1.16 -18.29
CA SER A 75 -5.40 -1.61 -18.58
C SER A 75 -6.41 -0.78 -17.81
N SER A 76 -7.31 -0.13 -18.53
CA SER A 76 -8.43 0.62 -17.97
C SER A 76 -9.53 -0.24 -17.32
N LEU A 77 -9.43 -1.56 -17.43
CA LEU A 77 -10.41 -2.51 -16.93
C LEU A 77 -10.15 -2.82 -15.45
N PHE A 78 -11.24 -2.90 -14.68
CA PHE A 78 -11.20 -3.41 -13.33
C PHE A 78 -10.84 -4.90 -13.28
N PRO A 79 -10.16 -5.37 -12.22
CA PRO A 79 -10.03 -6.78 -11.95
C PRO A 79 -11.43 -7.39 -11.80
N SER A 80 -11.62 -8.61 -12.30
CA SER A 80 -12.79 -9.41 -11.93
C SER A 80 -12.64 -9.85 -10.47
N LEU A 81 -13.73 -9.82 -9.70
CA LEU A 81 -13.71 -10.40 -8.38
C LEU A 81 -13.87 -11.93 -8.50
N SER A 82 -12.75 -12.63 -8.55
CA SER A 82 -12.67 -14.07 -8.32
C SER A 82 -12.20 -14.30 -6.89
N LEU A 83 -13.06 -14.90 -6.06
CA LEU A 83 -12.75 -15.14 -4.64
C LEU A 83 -11.49 -16.00 -4.49
N VAL A 84 -11.36 -17.05 -5.29
CA VAL A 84 -10.22 -17.96 -5.26
C VAL A 84 -8.91 -17.23 -5.56
N ASP A 85 -8.87 -16.49 -6.68
CA ASP A 85 -7.64 -15.76 -7.05
C ASP A 85 -7.34 -14.63 -6.07
N SER A 86 -8.37 -13.95 -5.56
CA SER A 86 -8.19 -12.88 -4.56
C SER A 86 -7.65 -13.43 -3.25
N ILE A 87 -8.07 -14.62 -2.82
CA ILE A 87 -7.53 -15.29 -1.63
C ILE A 87 -6.08 -15.72 -1.87
N TYR A 88 -5.82 -16.35 -3.01
CA TYR A 88 -4.47 -16.76 -3.39
C TYR A 88 -3.50 -15.56 -3.45
N ASP A 89 -3.92 -14.46 -4.07
CA ASP A 89 -3.14 -13.23 -4.18
C ASP A 89 -2.97 -12.56 -2.80
N SER A 90 -4.00 -12.58 -1.95
CA SER A 90 -3.92 -12.05 -0.58
C SER A 90 -2.92 -12.81 0.26
N ILE A 91 -2.90 -14.15 0.21
CA ILE A 91 -1.91 -14.96 0.94
C ILE A 91 -0.50 -14.56 0.51
N ARG A 92 -0.26 -14.36 -0.80
CA ARG A 92 1.05 -13.91 -1.31
C ARG A 92 1.42 -12.51 -0.81
N VAL A 93 0.47 -11.57 -0.80
CA VAL A 93 0.69 -10.22 -0.25
C VAL A 93 0.94 -10.25 1.26
N LEU A 94 0.25 -11.12 2.00
CA LEU A 94 0.44 -11.30 3.44
C LEU A 94 1.81 -11.89 3.75
N VAL A 95 2.24 -12.94 3.03
CA VAL A 95 3.58 -13.50 3.17
C VAL A 95 4.64 -12.47 2.83
N LEU A 96 4.45 -11.69 1.75
CA LEU A 96 5.34 -10.61 1.39
C LEU A 96 5.45 -9.57 2.52
N ARG A 97 4.31 -9.11 3.06
CA ARG A 97 4.27 -8.18 4.19
C ARG A 97 4.98 -8.76 5.41
N MET A 98 4.71 -10.01 5.78
CA MET A 98 5.38 -10.67 6.91
C MET A 98 6.90 -10.64 6.74
N VAL A 99 7.43 -11.03 5.57
CA VAL A 99 8.89 -11.06 5.34
C VAL A 99 9.51 -9.67 5.40
N TYR A 100 8.89 -8.66 4.78
CA TYR A 100 9.41 -7.29 4.82
C TYR A 100 9.30 -6.66 6.22
N MET A 101 8.38 -7.12 7.05
CA MET A 101 8.20 -6.63 8.42
C MET A 101 9.09 -7.33 9.46
N ILE A 102 9.82 -8.40 9.10
CA ILE A 102 10.74 -9.09 10.03
C ILE A 102 11.75 -8.11 10.63
N VAL A 103 12.44 -7.31 9.80
CA VAL A 103 13.50 -6.40 10.28
C VAL A 103 12.93 -5.29 11.18
N PRO A 104 11.87 -4.54 10.79
CA PRO A 104 11.22 -3.60 11.70
C PRO A 104 10.80 -4.21 13.03
N THR A 105 10.23 -5.43 13.01
CA THR A 105 9.80 -6.12 14.23
C THR A 105 10.99 -6.51 15.12
N ILE A 106 12.08 -7.01 14.54
CA ILE A 106 13.31 -7.32 15.30
C ILE A 106 13.88 -6.04 15.94
N VAL A 107 13.99 -4.95 15.16
CA VAL A 107 14.49 -3.67 15.68
C VAL A 107 13.60 -3.14 16.80
N PHE A 108 12.28 -3.26 16.66
CA PHE A 108 11.33 -2.90 17.72
C PHE A 108 11.62 -3.66 19.01
N PHE A 109 11.73 -5.00 18.96
CA PHE A 109 12.00 -5.80 20.15
C PHE A 109 13.36 -5.50 20.78
N ILE A 110 14.40 -5.31 19.97
CA ILE A 110 15.74 -4.95 20.46
C ILE A 110 15.69 -3.57 21.15
N ALA A 111 15.11 -2.56 20.51
CA ALA A 111 15.01 -1.22 21.07
C ALA A 111 14.17 -1.21 22.35
N PHE A 112 13.04 -1.93 22.36
CA PHE A 112 12.20 -2.06 23.54
C PHE A 112 12.91 -2.76 24.69
N SER A 113 13.66 -3.83 24.43
CA SER A 113 14.40 -4.54 25.48
C SER A 113 15.56 -3.73 26.07
N THR A 114 16.26 -2.95 25.25
CA THR A 114 17.46 -2.20 25.67
C THR A 114 17.13 -0.84 26.27
N LEU A 115 16.15 -0.13 25.70
CA LEU A 115 15.78 1.22 26.14
C LEU A 115 14.55 1.21 27.05
N GLY A 116 13.68 0.19 26.97
CA GLY A 116 12.44 0.14 27.74
C GLY A 116 12.66 -0.05 29.24
N ALA A 117 13.64 -0.85 29.65
CA ALA A 117 14.00 -1.01 31.06
C ALA A 117 14.52 0.32 31.64
N SER A 118 15.46 0.95 30.95
CA SER A 118 16.00 2.27 31.32
C SER A 118 14.92 3.35 31.36
N ALA A 119 13.97 3.33 30.41
CA ALA A 119 12.84 4.26 30.38
C ALA A 119 11.89 4.03 31.58
N ALA A 120 11.64 2.78 31.97
CA ALA A 120 10.84 2.48 33.16
C ALA A 120 11.51 3.01 34.43
N ASP A 121 12.82 2.80 34.60
CA ASP A 121 13.58 3.31 35.75
C ASP A 121 13.53 4.85 35.81
N MET A 122 13.67 5.52 34.68
CA MET A 122 13.54 6.98 34.59
C MET A 122 12.14 7.45 34.98
N LEU A 123 11.09 6.72 34.59
CA LEU A 123 9.71 7.06 34.95
C LEU A 123 9.47 6.91 36.46
N TYR A 124 9.89 5.79 37.05
CA TYR A 124 9.77 5.58 38.50
C TYR A 124 10.63 6.55 39.32
N GLY A 125 11.79 6.92 38.79
CA GLY A 125 12.68 7.92 39.37
C GLY A 125 12.24 9.37 39.13
N TRP A 126 11.04 9.60 38.57
CA TRP A 126 10.50 10.94 38.25
C TRP A 126 11.42 11.79 37.35
N GLN A 127 12.28 11.15 36.55
CA GLN A 127 13.15 11.80 35.58
C GLN A 127 12.40 12.03 34.26
N ILE A 128 11.29 12.78 34.32
CA ILE A 128 10.33 12.94 33.22
C ILE A 128 11.00 13.42 31.93
N SER A 129 11.92 14.38 32.02
CA SER A 129 12.65 14.90 30.84
C SER A 129 13.47 13.81 30.14
N ASN A 130 14.26 13.04 30.91
CA ASN A 130 15.11 11.98 30.37
C ASN A 130 14.27 10.81 29.82
N PHE A 131 13.17 10.49 30.49
CA PHE A 131 12.19 9.52 30.02
C PHE A 131 11.62 9.91 28.65
N LEU A 132 11.11 11.14 28.51
CA LEU A 132 10.56 11.62 27.24
C LEU A 132 11.59 11.65 26.12
N ALA A 133 12.83 12.06 26.41
CA ALA A 133 13.92 12.04 25.44
C ALA A 133 14.24 10.61 24.98
N THR A 134 14.32 9.66 25.91
CA THR A 134 14.62 8.25 25.62
C THR A 134 13.49 7.59 24.81
N LEU A 135 12.24 7.80 25.21
CA LEU A 135 11.09 7.31 24.45
C LEU A 135 11.01 7.94 23.05
N GLY A 136 11.23 9.25 22.95
CA GLY A 136 11.24 9.96 21.67
C GLY A 136 12.29 9.40 20.72
N ALA A 137 13.52 9.19 21.20
CA ALA A 137 14.60 8.59 20.42
C ALA A 137 14.26 7.15 19.98
N MET A 138 13.72 6.33 20.89
CA MET A 138 13.30 4.95 20.60
C MET A 138 12.23 4.92 19.51
N LEU A 139 11.17 5.73 19.66
CA LEU A 139 10.06 5.79 18.70
C LEU A 139 10.52 6.31 17.34
N LEU A 140 11.40 7.31 17.30
CA LEU A 140 11.97 7.82 16.06
C LEU A 140 12.76 6.74 15.31
N LEU A 141 13.61 6.00 16.03
CA LEU A 141 14.40 4.92 15.43
C LEU A 141 13.49 3.83 14.83
N ILE A 142 12.49 3.37 15.59
CA ILE A 142 11.52 2.37 15.13
C ILE A 142 10.75 2.89 13.92
N LEU A 143 10.32 4.15 13.96
CA LEU A 143 9.57 4.78 12.87
C LEU A 143 10.39 4.85 11.59
N ILE A 144 11.66 5.27 11.66
CA ILE A 144 12.54 5.36 10.49
C ILE A 144 12.71 3.99 9.84
N VAL A 145 13.01 2.96 10.63
CA VAL A 145 13.18 1.59 10.10
C VAL A 145 11.87 1.07 9.51
N TYR A 146 10.75 1.27 10.20
CA TYR A 146 9.42 0.92 9.70
C TYR A 146 9.13 1.57 8.34
N LEU A 147 9.36 2.88 8.21
CA LEU A 147 9.11 3.63 6.98
C LEU A 147 9.96 3.13 5.81
N ILE A 148 11.24 2.80 6.05
CA ILE A 148 12.12 2.25 5.02
C ILE A 148 11.58 0.91 4.49
N PHE A 149 11.18 0.00 5.38
CA PHE A 149 10.71 -1.32 4.97
C PHE A 149 9.29 -1.29 4.38
N GLU A 150 8.40 -0.43 4.87
CA GLU A 150 7.08 -0.22 4.26
C GLU A 150 7.22 0.38 2.85
N PHE A 151 8.17 1.30 2.67
CA PHE A 151 8.50 1.84 1.35
C PHE A 151 9.04 0.76 0.41
N LEU A 152 9.92 -0.14 0.87
CA LEU A 152 10.39 -1.26 0.07
C LEU A 152 9.26 -2.25 -0.26
N LEU A 153 8.37 -2.52 0.70
CA LEU A 153 7.21 -3.39 0.54
C LEU A 153 6.26 -2.86 -0.55
N LEU A 154 6.10 -1.54 -0.66
CA LEU A 154 5.30 -0.91 -1.70
C LEU A 154 5.75 -1.32 -3.11
N PHE A 155 7.05 -1.26 -3.40
CA PHE A 155 7.60 -1.66 -4.70
C PHE A 155 7.70 -3.18 -4.85
N ALA A 156 7.92 -3.92 -3.77
CA ALA A 156 7.85 -5.37 -3.79
C ALA A 156 6.45 -5.86 -4.20
N LYS A 157 5.39 -5.18 -3.75
CA LYS A 157 4.01 -5.44 -4.17
C LYS A 157 3.80 -5.18 -5.66
N ALA A 158 4.38 -4.09 -6.19
CA ALA A 158 4.34 -3.81 -7.63
C ALA A 158 5.05 -4.88 -8.46
N ARG A 159 6.25 -5.30 -8.01
CA ARG A 159 6.99 -6.40 -8.61
C ARG A 159 6.23 -7.74 -8.55
N LEU A 160 5.57 -8.04 -7.43
CA LEU A 160 4.69 -9.20 -7.29
C LEU A 160 3.53 -9.15 -8.29
N ALA A 161 2.88 -7.99 -8.42
CA ALA A 161 1.75 -7.80 -9.33
C ALA A 161 2.16 -8.02 -10.79
N TYR A 162 3.32 -7.49 -11.17
CA TYR A 162 3.85 -7.55 -12.52
C TYR A 162 4.41 -8.92 -12.91
N LEU A 163 5.32 -9.48 -12.10
CA LEU A 163 5.97 -10.77 -12.38
C LEU A 163 5.13 -11.98 -11.97
N ASN A 164 4.02 -11.75 -11.26
CA ASN A 164 3.17 -12.79 -10.68
C ASN A 164 3.94 -13.83 -9.83
N SER A 165 5.08 -13.43 -9.24
CA SER A 165 6.01 -14.32 -8.55
C SER A 165 6.41 -13.77 -7.19
N LEU A 166 5.98 -14.46 -6.13
CA LEU A 166 6.36 -14.13 -4.75
C LEU A 166 7.87 -14.24 -4.55
N LYS A 167 8.51 -15.27 -5.13
CA LYS A 167 9.96 -15.46 -5.07
C LYS A 167 10.73 -14.27 -5.65
N GLU A 168 10.23 -13.67 -6.73
CA GLU A 168 10.87 -12.50 -7.32
C GLU A 168 10.61 -11.23 -6.50
N ALA A 169 9.43 -11.09 -5.90
CA ALA A 169 9.08 -9.98 -5.03
C ALA A 169 9.87 -9.97 -3.70
N LEU A 170 10.24 -11.16 -3.19
CA LEU A 170 11.03 -11.30 -1.96
C LEU A 170 12.51 -10.95 -2.11
N LYS A 171 13.01 -10.81 -3.35
CA LYS A 171 14.41 -10.45 -3.61
C LYS A 171 14.60 -8.95 -3.42
N ILE A 172 14.87 -8.52 -2.18
CA ILE A 172 15.06 -7.11 -1.80
C ILE A 172 16.05 -6.40 -2.73
N ASN A 173 17.19 -7.03 -3.06
CA ASN A 173 18.18 -6.46 -3.98
C ASN A 173 17.61 -6.15 -5.37
N LYS A 174 16.70 -7.00 -5.88
CA LYS A 174 16.03 -6.74 -7.16
C LYS A 174 15.00 -5.61 -7.03
N VAL A 175 14.22 -5.58 -5.94
CA VAL A 175 13.28 -4.48 -5.66
C VAL A 175 14.00 -3.13 -5.54
N MET A 176 15.14 -3.09 -4.87
CA MET A 176 16.00 -1.90 -4.82
C MET A 176 16.54 -1.52 -6.21
N GLY A 177 16.84 -2.52 -7.05
CA GLY A 177 17.17 -2.31 -8.46
C GLY A 177 16.04 -1.65 -9.24
N ASP A 178 14.80 -2.12 -9.06
CA ASP A 178 13.62 -1.51 -9.70
C ASP A 178 13.42 -0.06 -9.25
N ILE A 179 13.53 0.21 -7.95
CA ILE A 179 13.44 1.57 -7.39
C ILE A 179 14.49 2.49 -8.04
N LYS A 180 15.73 2.00 -8.20
CA LYS A 180 16.79 2.75 -8.89
C LYS A 180 16.46 2.98 -10.36
N LYS A 181 15.91 1.98 -11.06
CA LYS A 181 15.49 2.09 -12.48
C LYS A 181 14.36 3.11 -12.67
N ILE A 182 13.38 3.17 -11.76
CA ILE A 182 12.33 4.22 -11.79
C ILE A 182 12.95 5.61 -11.63
N GLY A 183 13.98 5.70 -10.79
CA GLY A 183 14.68 6.95 -10.48
C GLY A 183 14.03 7.70 -9.33
N ILE A 184 14.84 8.11 -8.35
CA ILE A 184 14.37 8.76 -7.12
C ILE A 184 13.55 10.03 -7.38
N VAL A 185 13.91 10.80 -8.42
CA VAL A 185 13.20 12.03 -8.80
C VAL A 185 11.76 11.73 -9.22
N ASN A 186 11.54 10.68 -10.00
CA ASN A 186 10.21 10.28 -10.44
C ASN A 186 9.37 9.76 -9.27
N ILE A 187 10.01 9.01 -8.36
CA ILE A 187 9.35 8.54 -7.14
C ILE A 187 8.96 9.72 -6.24
N ILE A 188 9.86 10.69 -5.99
CA ILE A 188 9.55 11.87 -5.19
C ILE A 188 8.38 12.65 -5.79
N LYS A 189 8.41 12.89 -7.11
CA LYS A 189 7.30 13.55 -7.83
C LYS A 189 5.98 12.80 -7.63
N TRP A 190 5.99 11.47 -7.73
CA TRP A 190 4.81 10.64 -7.48
C TRP A 190 4.35 10.71 -6.02
N ILE A 191 5.26 10.65 -5.04
CA ILE A 191 4.94 10.79 -3.61
C ILE A 191 4.28 12.14 -3.31
N ILE A 192 4.85 13.25 -3.79
CA ILE A 192 4.29 14.60 -3.57
C ILE A 192 2.84 14.66 -4.07
N LEU A 193 2.56 14.06 -5.22
CA LEU A 193 1.21 14.01 -5.76
C LEU A 193 0.27 13.13 -4.95
N MET A 194 0.73 11.95 -4.52
CA MET A 194 -0.06 11.09 -3.64
C MET A 194 -0.37 11.80 -2.32
N ILE A 195 0.55 12.61 -1.78
CA ILE A 195 0.31 13.45 -0.59
C ILE A 195 -0.79 14.49 -0.89
N ILE A 196 -0.72 15.22 -2.01
CA ILE A 196 -1.75 16.19 -2.38
C ILE A 196 -3.13 15.51 -2.50
N LEU A 197 -3.17 14.32 -3.12
CA LEU A 197 -4.38 13.53 -3.22
C LEU A 197 -4.91 13.10 -1.86
N LEU A 198 -4.04 12.63 -0.97
CA LEU A 198 -4.40 12.24 0.40
C LEU A 198 -4.94 13.44 1.19
N VAL A 199 -4.35 14.63 1.05
CA VAL A 199 -4.86 15.86 1.68
C VAL A 199 -6.27 16.18 1.16
N ALA A 200 -6.48 16.16 -0.16
CA ALA A 200 -7.80 16.40 -0.75
C ALA A 200 -8.85 15.38 -0.28
N VAL A 201 -8.51 14.09 -0.28
CA VAL A 201 -9.38 13.02 0.23
C VAL A 201 -9.65 13.22 1.72
N SER A 202 -8.66 13.62 2.52
CA SER A 202 -8.83 13.83 3.97
C SER A 202 -9.80 14.97 4.28
N LEU A 203 -9.78 16.06 3.49
CA LEU A 203 -10.71 17.18 3.65
C LEU A 203 -12.15 16.74 3.35
N ILE A 204 -12.36 16.04 2.22
CA ILE A 204 -13.68 15.47 1.87
C ILE A 204 -14.13 14.48 2.94
N SER A 205 -13.22 13.63 3.41
CA SER A 205 -13.50 12.62 4.44
C SER A 205 -13.94 13.27 5.74
N SER A 206 -13.34 14.40 6.14
CA SER A 206 -13.70 15.12 7.36
C SER A 206 -15.15 15.63 7.33
N LEU A 207 -15.59 16.15 6.18
CA LEU A 207 -16.99 16.59 5.97
C LEU A 207 -17.96 15.41 5.98
N VAL A 208 -17.60 14.30 5.32
CA VAL A 208 -18.40 13.07 5.33
C VAL A 208 -18.56 12.53 6.75
N MET A 209 -17.45 12.43 7.49
CA MET A 209 -17.40 11.93 8.86
C MET A 209 -18.09 12.84 9.89
N ALA A 210 -18.38 14.10 9.54
CA ALA A 210 -19.16 14.99 10.40
C ALA A 210 -20.61 14.50 10.60
N ILE A 211 -21.11 13.64 9.71
CA ILE A 211 -22.41 12.97 9.85
C ILE A 211 -22.22 11.68 10.68
N PRO A 212 -22.71 11.59 11.92
CA PRO A 212 -22.53 10.39 12.74
C PRO A 212 -23.11 9.14 12.08
N TYR A 213 -22.40 8.03 12.21
CA TYR A 213 -22.75 6.68 11.70
C TYR A 213 -22.86 6.58 10.16
N VAL A 214 -23.70 7.38 9.51
CA VAL A 214 -23.87 7.40 8.06
C VAL A 214 -22.60 7.88 7.36
N GLY A 215 -21.98 8.95 7.88
CA GLY A 215 -20.70 9.43 7.40
C GLY A 215 -19.61 8.36 7.49
N PHE A 216 -19.55 7.66 8.61
CA PHE A 216 -18.62 6.54 8.79
C PHE A 216 -18.84 5.41 7.76
N LEU A 217 -20.09 5.02 7.52
CA LEU A 217 -20.41 4.01 6.52
C LEU A 217 -20.04 4.45 5.10
N ILE A 218 -20.31 5.71 4.74
CA ILE A 218 -19.92 6.27 3.43
C ILE A 218 -18.39 6.29 3.32
N TYR A 219 -17.69 6.74 4.36
CA TYR A 219 -16.24 6.80 4.38
C TYR A 219 -15.62 5.41 4.15
N VAL A 220 -16.05 4.43 4.92
CA VAL A 220 -15.56 3.06 4.84
C VAL A 220 -15.91 2.40 3.51
N ALA A 221 -17.17 2.48 3.08
CA ALA A 221 -17.65 1.76 1.92
C ALA A 221 -17.31 2.43 0.59
N VAL A 222 -17.08 3.74 0.55
CA VAL A 222 -16.90 4.50 -0.70
C VAL A 222 -15.55 5.19 -0.76
N VAL A 223 -15.20 5.96 0.27
CA VAL A 223 -14.00 6.81 0.23
C VAL A 223 -12.73 5.97 0.26
N ILE A 224 -12.60 5.02 1.19
CA ILE A 224 -11.40 4.17 1.30
C ILE A 224 -11.17 3.34 0.01
N PRO A 225 -12.17 2.60 -0.53
CA PRO A 225 -11.99 1.83 -1.76
C PRO A 225 -11.54 2.63 -2.97
N ILE A 226 -12.07 3.85 -3.13
CA ILE A 226 -11.71 4.75 -4.23
C ILE A 226 -10.25 5.21 -4.05
N ALA A 227 -9.88 5.67 -2.85
CA ALA A 227 -8.53 6.12 -2.56
C ALA A 227 -7.49 5.00 -2.75
N GLU A 228 -7.78 3.80 -2.23
CA GLU A 228 -6.96 2.60 -2.41
C GLU A 228 -6.83 2.21 -3.89
N SER A 229 -7.92 2.26 -4.66
CA SER A 229 -7.89 1.94 -6.09
C SER A 229 -6.99 2.90 -6.86
N ILE A 230 -7.06 4.20 -6.56
CA ILE A 230 -6.20 5.22 -7.18
C ILE A 230 -4.74 4.97 -6.82
N GLY A 231 -4.42 4.73 -5.54
CA GLY A 231 -3.05 4.51 -5.09
C GLY A 231 -2.42 3.24 -5.64
N ASN A 232 -3.17 2.13 -5.64
CA ASN A 232 -2.69 0.86 -6.19
C ASN A 232 -2.52 0.91 -7.72
N TYR A 233 -3.45 1.55 -8.44
CA TYR A 233 -3.34 1.68 -9.89
C TYR A 233 -2.18 2.62 -10.28
N SER A 234 -2.01 3.74 -9.56
CA SER A 234 -0.91 4.68 -9.83
C SER A 234 0.46 4.07 -9.55
N LEU A 235 0.58 3.23 -8.52
CA LEU A 235 1.77 2.43 -8.26
C LEU A 235 2.08 1.49 -9.43
N GLY A 236 1.06 0.83 -9.97
CA GLY A 236 1.19 -0.04 -11.15
C GLY A 236 1.73 0.73 -12.36
N LEU A 237 1.17 1.90 -12.65
CA LEU A 237 1.62 2.80 -13.73
C LEU A 237 3.02 3.37 -13.49
N LEU A 238 3.39 3.64 -12.24
CA LEU A 238 4.74 4.09 -11.93
C LEU A 238 5.75 2.99 -12.26
N TYR A 239 5.41 1.75 -11.90
CA TYR A 239 6.25 0.57 -12.13
C TYR A 239 6.34 0.18 -13.61
N SER A 240 5.29 0.40 -14.43
CA SER A 240 5.33 0.09 -15.87
C SER A 240 6.39 0.88 -16.63
N ASN A 241 6.71 2.10 -16.18
CA ASN A 241 7.75 2.93 -16.80
C ASN A 241 9.14 2.28 -16.82
N ILE A 242 9.41 1.31 -15.93
CA ILE A 242 10.68 0.57 -15.95
C ILE A 242 10.82 -0.21 -17.26
N ILE A 243 9.71 -0.79 -17.75
CA ILE A 243 9.69 -1.70 -18.89
C ILE A 243 9.78 -0.92 -20.19
N ASP A 244 9.06 0.20 -20.29
CA ASP A 244 9.14 1.08 -21.46
C ASP A 244 10.59 1.55 -21.65
N ASN A 245 11.26 1.94 -20.56
CA ASN A 245 12.66 2.34 -20.61
C ASN A 245 13.64 1.19 -20.96
N ASP A 246 13.43 -0.04 -20.47
CA ASP A 246 14.26 -1.21 -20.83
C ASP A 246 14.09 -1.56 -22.32
N ASN A 247 12.86 -1.59 -22.84
CA ASN A 247 12.57 -1.89 -24.24
C ASN A 247 13.16 -0.83 -25.20
N ASP A 248 13.17 0.43 -24.81
CA ASP A 248 13.76 1.51 -25.60
C ASP A 248 15.30 1.42 -25.63
N LEU A 249 15.92 1.00 -24.52
CA LEU A 249 17.37 0.74 -24.45
C LEU A 249 17.77 -0.46 -25.32
N ASP A 250 17.03 -1.56 -25.27
CA ASP A 250 17.29 -2.75 -26.10
C ASP A 250 17.17 -2.43 -27.59
N LYS A 251 16.21 -1.60 -27.99
CA LYS A 251 16.07 -1.11 -29.38
C LYS A 251 17.25 -0.25 -29.80
N LEU A 252 17.66 0.70 -28.97
CA LEU A 252 18.83 1.56 -29.24
C LEU A 252 20.12 0.74 -29.37
N GLU A 253 20.32 -0.28 -28.53
CA GLU A 253 21.46 -1.19 -28.65
C GLU A 253 21.44 -1.98 -29.96
N GLN A 254 20.27 -2.42 -30.41
CA GLN A 254 20.12 -3.11 -31.69
C GLN A 254 20.39 -2.19 -32.88
N GLU A 255 19.89 -0.94 -32.85
CA GLU A 255 20.17 0.07 -33.87
C GLU A 255 21.66 0.40 -33.95
N ILE A 256 22.33 0.62 -32.81
CA ILE A 256 23.78 0.88 -32.76
C ILE A 256 24.58 -0.32 -33.31
N LYS A 257 24.16 -1.55 -33.01
CA LYS A 257 24.78 -2.75 -33.59
C LYS A 257 24.60 -2.75 -35.12
N GLN A 258 23.41 -2.49 -35.64
CA GLN A 258 23.18 -2.45 -37.08
C GLN A 258 24.00 -1.36 -37.79
N PHE A 259 24.16 -0.19 -37.19
CA PHE A 259 25.01 0.90 -37.70
C PHE A 259 26.51 0.56 -37.72
N LYS A 260 26.99 -0.28 -36.79
CA LYS A 260 28.39 -0.75 -36.77
C LYS A 260 28.69 -1.84 -37.79
N TYR A 261 27.70 -2.51 -38.35
CA TYR A 261 27.87 -3.55 -39.38
C TYR A 261 27.70 -3.03 -40.81
N HIS A 262 27.26 -1.78 -41.00
CA HIS A 262 27.04 -1.15 -42.32
C HIS A 262 28.02 0.00 -42.63
N ASN A 263 29.05 0.20 -41.80
CA ASN A 263 30.21 1.08 -42.04
C ASN A 263 31.49 0.26 -41.89
#